data_AF-A0A7J4N8S8-F1
#
_entry.id   AF-A0A7J4N8S8-F1
#
_cell.length_a   1.000
_cell.length_b   1.000
_cell.length_c   1.000
_cell.angle_alpha   90.00
_cell.angle_beta   90.00
_cell.angle_gamma   90.00
#
_symmetry.space_group_name_H-M   'P 1'
#
loop_
_entity.id
_entity.type
_entity.pdbx_description
1 polymer ?
#
loop_
_entity_poly.entity_id
_entity_poly.type
_entity_poly.pdbx_seq_one_letter_code
_entity_poly.pdbx_strand_id
1 'polypeptide(L)'
;MDSNEIEEKSNSDIVRAVDSSIEKLCYDFQKYPYNYFTENDLVCKFYQFFTSETGDYMAKDRDEKNHRIIHMEYPTPFKCSMKGTDLQLMADNSRYRRGHFDIAILNQDIIRQLNFEEIRSQSFPMVMNKVLKKVNRTCPMILYALEFIFHRGCLKKKGPEDFGRKINQDHLKLIKANNPGTQMFGKNNFVQNYLTVAFFYDSAQENNIRRFVQDDDGRVRSQTPRGL
;
A
#
# COMPACT_ATOMS: atom_id res chain seq x y z
N MET A 1 29.10 23.67 -6.11
CA MET A 1 27.98 22.90 -6.66
C MET A 1 26.83 23.11 -5.73
N ASP A 2 25.85 23.86 -6.21
CA ASP A 2 24.79 24.45 -5.40
C ASP A 2 24.04 23.40 -4.59
N SER A 3 23.96 23.67 -3.29
CA SER A 3 22.93 23.12 -2.42
C SER A 3 21.59 23.63 -2.91
N ASN A 4 21.01 22.95 -3.89
CA ASN A 4 19.57 23.01 -4.09
C ASN A 4 18.98 22.44 -2.79
N GLU A 5 18.60 23.34 -1.88
CA GLU A 5 17.65 23.02 -0.83
C GLU A 5 16.43 22.45 -1.54
N ILE A 6 16.30 21.12 -1.50
CA ILE A 6 15.09 20.45 -1.96
C ILE A 6 14.01 20.98 -1.04
N GLU A 7 13.13 21.81 -1.59
CA GLU A 7 11.99 22.36 -0.87
C GLU A 7 11.25 21.23 -0.18
N GLU A 8 11.16 21.31 1.14
CA GLU A 8 10.57 20.26 1.95
C GLU A 8 9.10 20.11 1.56
N LYS A 9 8.75 18.98 0.93
CA LYS A 9 7.37 18.71 0.54
C LYS A 9 6.56 18.42 1.80
N SER A 10 5.41 19.06 1.93
CA SER A 10 4.51 18.74 3.03
C SER A 10 3.90 17.34 2.86
N ASN A 11 3.42 16.73 3.94
CA ASN A 11 2.74 15.43 3.86
C ASN A 11 1.50 15.49 2.94
N SER A 12 0.84 16.65 2.82
CA SER A 12 -0.29 16.82 1.90
C SER A 12 0.15 16.89 0.43
N ASP A 13 1.33 17.45 0.14
CA ASP A 13 1.91 17.39 -1.22
C ASP A 13 2.23 15.96 -1.62
N ILE A 14 2.79 15.18 -0.69
CA ILE A 14 3.12 13.77 -0.91
C ILE A 14 1.84 12.97 -1.19
N VAL A 15 0.77 13.17 -0.39
CA VAL A 15 -0.52 12.49 -0.62
C VAL A 15 -1.11 12.86 -1.98
N ARG A 16 -1.08 14.14 -2.38
CA ARG A 16 -1.53 14.58 -3.71
C ARG A 16 -0.74 13.93 -4.84
N ALA A 17 0.57 13.78 -4.68
CA ALA A 17 1.42 13.11 -5.66
C ALA A 17 1.09 11.61 -5.79
N VAL A 18 0.74 10.95 -4.67
CA VAL A 18 0.24 9.56 -4.70
C VAL A 18 -1.06 9.47 -5.51
N ASP A 19 -2.04 10.31 -5.20
CA ASP A 19 -3.34 10.31 -5.88
C ASP A 19 -3.21 10.59 -7.39
N SER A 20 -2.41 11.60 -7.76
CA SER A 20 -2.02 11.90 -9.15
C SER A 20 -1.37 10.71 -9.86
N SER A 21 -0.47 10.00 -9.17
CA SER A 21 0.23 8.83 -9.73
C SER A 21 -0.69 7.63 -9.94
N ILE A 22 -1.67 7.42 -9.04
CA ILE A 22 -2.73 6.42 -9.23
C ILE A 22 -3.55 6.76 -10.46
N GLU A 23 -3.98 8.02 -10.63
CA GLU A 23 -4.78 8.44 -11.79
C GLU A 23 -4.03 8.24 -13.10
N LYS A 24 -2.73 8.60 -13.14
CA LYS A 24 -1.86 8.36 -14.29
C LYS A 24 -1.74 6.87 -14.61
N LEU A 25 -1.57 6.01 -13.59
CA LEU A 25 -1.50 4.56 -13.78
C LEU A 25 -2.82 4.00 -14.31
N CYS A 26 -3.96 4.40 -13.74
CA CYS A 26 -5.27 4.00 -14.21
C CYS A 26 -5.46 4.37 -15.68
N TYR A 27 -5.13 5.62 -16.05
CA TYR A 27 -5.22 6.09 -17.44
C TYR A 27 -4.28 5.34 -18.38
N ASP A 28 -3.03 5.10 -17.97
CA ASP A 28 -2.05 4.38 -18.79
C ASP A 28 -2.47 2.92 -19.01
N PHE A 29 -2.96 2.23 -17.98
CA PHE A 29 -3.50 0.88 -18.10
C PHE A 29 -4.74 0.82 -19.01
N GLN A 30 -5.66 1.79 -18.88
CA GLN A 30 -6.83 1.87 -19.76
C GLN A 30 -6.44 2.02 -21.23
N LYS A 31 -5.36 2.78 -21.50
CA LYS A 31 -4.90 3.08 -22.85
C LYS A 31 -4.01 1.98 -23.44
N TYR A 32 -3.17 1.36 -22.63
CA TYR A 32 -2.17 0.38 -23.05
C TYR A 32 -2.17 -0.88 -22.14
N PRO A 33 -3.30 -1.59 -22.05
CA PRO A 33 -3.44 -2.70 -21.11
C PRO A 33 -2.41 -3.82 -21.33
N TYR A 34 -2.06 -4.09 -22.58
CA TYR A 34 -1.14 -5.17 -22.95
C TYR A 34 0.34 -4.91 -22.62
N ASN A 35 0.67 -3.73 -22.07
CA ASN A 35 2.01 -3.45 -21.55
C ASN A 35 2.25 -4.06 -20.16
N TYR A 36 1.21 -4.62 -19.53
CA TYR A 36 1.24 -5.13 -18.18
C TYR A 36 1.05 -6.64 -18.15
N PHE A 37 2.06 -7.35 -17.65
CA PHE A 37 2.02 -8.80 -17.52
C PHE A 37 1.79 -9.25 -16.10
N THR A 38 2.11 -8.44 -15.08
CA THR A 38 2.12 -8.82 -13.66
C THR A 38 1.67 -7.67 -12.74
N GLU A 39 1.31 -7.99 -11.48
CA GLU A 39 1.05 -6.98 -10.44
C GLU A 39 2.30 -6.10 -10.24
N ASN A 40 3.49 -6.70 -10.31
CA ASN A 40 4.75 -5.96 -10.21
C ASN A 40 4.96 -4.94 -11.33
N ASP A 41 4.45 -5.17 -12.54
CA ASP A 41 4.55 -4.18 -13.63
C ASP A 41 3.76 -2.90 -13.28
N LEU A 42 2.59 -3.07 -12.65
CA LEU A 42 1.77 -1.96 -12.16
C LEU A 42 2.47 -1.22 -11.01
N VAL A 43 3.07 -1.96 -10.08
CA VAL A 43 3.86 -1.41 -8.96
C VAL A 43 5.04 -0.59 -9.47
N CYS A 44 5.84 -1.13 -10.40
CA CYS A 44 6.97 -0.43 -11.01
C CYS A 44 6.51 0.82 -11.78
N LYS A 45 5.40 0.74 -12.50
CA LYS A 45 4.84 1.88 -13.23
C LYS A 45 4.34 2.98 -12.28
N PHE A 46 3.63 2.61 -11.22
CA PHE A 46 3.24 3.55 -10.16
C PHE A 46 4.48 4.24 -9.59
N TYR A 47 5.50 3.47 -9.22
CA TYR A 47 6.76 4.00 -8.68
C TYR A 47 7.39 5.02 -9.63
N GLN A 48 7.44 4.71 -10.93
CA GLN A 48 7.95 5.62 -11.96
C GLN A 48 7.14 6.93 -12.01
N PHE A 49 5.81 6.87 -12.03
CA PHE A 49 4.98 8.08 -12.06
C PHE A 49 5.16 8.94 -10.82
N PHE A 50 5.22 8.30 -9.64
CA PHE A 50 5.42 9.00 -8.38
C PHE A 50 6.79 9.69 -8.31
N THR A 51 7.89 8.99 -8.64
CA THR A 51 9.24 9.56 -8.59
C THR A 51 9.50 10.57 -9.71
N SER A 52 8.80 10.48 -10.84
CA SER A 52 8.87 11.53 -11.87
C SER A 52 8.25 12.86 -11.39
N GLU A 53 7.26 12.81 -10.50
CA GLU A 53 6.59 13.99 -9.94
C GLU A 53 7.26 14.50 -8.65
N THR A 54 7.84 13.60 -7.87
CA THR A 54 8.43 13.93 -6.56
C THR A 54 9.95 14.00 -6.55
N GLY A 55 10.60 13.49 -7.60
CA GLY A 55 12.03 13.19 -7.58
C GLY A 55 12.35 12.01 -6.65
N ASP A 56 13.64 11.85 -6.34
CA ASP A 56 14.10 10.94 -5.30
C ASP A 56 13.91 11.60 -3.92
N TYR A 57 12.67 11.89 -3.52
CA TYR A 57 12.41 12.59 -2.26
C TYR A 57 12.92 11.77 -1.06
N MET A 58 13.71 12.42 -0.21
CA MET A 58 14.35 11.81 0.94
C MET A 58 14.04 12.58 2.21
N ALA A 59 13.90 11.84 3.32
CA ALA A 59 13.83 12.39 4.66
C ALA A 59 15.03 11.94 5.49
N LYS A 60 15.50 12.82 6.38
CA LYS A 60 16.56 12.48 7.32
C LYS A 60 15.99 11.80 8.56
N ASP A 61 16.63 10.71 8.96
CA ASP A 61 16.35 10.07 10.25
C ASP A 61 16.98 10.84 11.42
N ARG A 62 16.78 10.36 12.65
CA ARG A 62 17.32 11.00 13.85
C ARG A 62 18.86 11.02 13.91
N ASP A 63 19.51 10.17 13.11
CA ASP A 63 20.97 10.03 13.02
C ASP A 63 21.51 10.78 11.77
N GLU A 64 20.71 11.70 11.19
CA GLU A 64 21.00 12.52 10.00
C GLU A 64 21.24 11.72 8.71
N LYS A 65 20.77 10.47 8.63
CA LYS A 65 20.89 9.65 7.41
C LYS A 65 19.69 9.85 6.51
N ASN A 66 19.95 9.98 5.20
CA ASN A 66 18.91 10.13 4.19
C ASN A 66 18.21 8.79 3.89
N HIS A 67 16.89 8.80 3.86
CA HIS A 67 16.04 7.67 3.49
C HIS A 67 15.05 8.09 2.42
N ARG A 68 14.91 7.27 1.37
CA ARG A 68 13.78 7.43 0.43
C ARG A 68 12.48 7.20 1.19
N ILE A 69 11.45 7.97 0.87
CA ILE A 69 10.14 7.82 1.53
C ILE A 69 9.26 6.73 0.90
N ILE A 70 9.53 6.37 -0.36
CA ILE A 70 8.77 5.35 -1.10
C ILE A 70 9.52 4.02 -1.11
N HIS A 71 8.82 2.96 -0.72
CA HIS A 71 9.34 1.59 -0.75
C HIS A 71 8.35 0.66 -1.43
N MET A 72 8.90 -0.19 -2.31
CA MET A 72 8.21 -1.38 -2.81
C MET A 72 8.42 -2.51 -1.81
N GLU A 73 7.36 -3.25 -1.47
CA GLU A 73 7.35 -4.29 -0.44
C GLU A 73 7.74 -3.80 0.96
N TYR A 74 6.77 -3.27 1.71
CA TYR A 74 6.98 -2.83 3.10
C TYR A 74 6.19 -3.69 4.10
N PRO A 75 6.81 -4.23 5.17
CA PRO A 75 6.13 -5.15 6.06
C PRO A 75 4.93 -4.54 6.80
N THR A 76 3.86 -5.32 6.97
CA THR A 76 2.71 -4.93 7.81
C THR A 76 3.13 -4.76 9.28
N PRO A 77 2.39 -3.98 10.10
CA PRO A 77 2.67 -3.86 11.54
C PRO A 77 2.20 -5.08 12.35
N PHE A 78 1.66 -6.11 11.69
CA PHE A 78 1.08 -7.30 12.31
C PHE A 78 1.48 -8.58 11.56
N LYS A 79 1.37 -9.71 12.25
CA LYS A 79 1.41 -11.05 11.65
C LYS A 79 0.01 -11.44 11.17
N CYS A 80 -0.07 -12.16 10.06
CA CYS A 80 -1.35 -12.64 9.56
C CYS A 80 -1.24 -13.97 8.81
N SER A 81 -2.38 -14.64 8.69
CA SER A 81 -2.61 -15.71 7.70
C SER A 81 -3.49 -15.15 6.60
N MET A 82 -3.11 -15.44 5.36
CA MET A 82 -3.86 -15.13 4.14
C MET A 82 -4.24 -16.43 3.40
N LYS A 83 -4.54 -17.49 4.16
CA LYS A 83 -4.90 -18.79 3.58
C LYS A 83 -6.28 -18.68 2.91
N GLY A 84 -6.37 -19.09 1.64
CA GLY A 84 -7.60 -18.93 0.88
C GLY A 84 -7.87 -17.45 0.64
N THR A 85 -9.08 -16.98 0.95
CA THR A 85 -9.51 -15.59 0.78
C THR A 85 -9.77 -14.86 2.10
N ASP A 86 -9.39 -15.44 3.23
CA ASP A 86 -9.63 -14.86 4.54
C ASP A 86 -8.36 -14.21 5.09
N LEU A 87 -8.51 -13.07 5.77
CA LEU A 87 -7.44 -12.46 6.56
C LEU A 87 -7.66 -12.74 8.04
N GLN A 88 -6.68 -13.38 8.67
CA GLN A 88 -6.68 -13.56 10.12
C GLN A 88 -5.41 -12.96 10.74
N LEU A 89 -5.60 -12.03 11.68
CA LEU A 89 -4.51 -11.50 12.49
C LEU A 89 -4.02 -12.55 13.48
N MET A 90 -2.71 -12.64 13.63
CA MET A 90 -2.05 -13.68 14.40
C MET A 90 -1.29 -13.10 15.58
N ALA A 91 -1.34 -13.78 16.72
CA ALA A 91 -0.65 -13.36 17.93
C ALA A 91 0.87 -13.31 17.75
N ASP A 92 1.52 -12.50 18.58
CA ASP A 92 2.95 -12.21 18.49
C ASP A 92 3.84 -13.44 18.64
N ASN A 93 3.44 -14.38 19.49
CA ASN A 93 4.16 -15.64 19.75
C ASN A 93 3.93 -16.71 18.67
N SER A 94 3.11 -16.43 17.66
CA SER A 94 2.83 -17.40 16.59
C SER A 94 3.97 -17.52 15.58
N ARG A 95 4.03 -18.67 14.88
CA ARG A 95 4.97 -18.94 13.78
C ARG A 95 4.67 -18.18 12.48
N TYR A 96 3.57 -17.42 12.44
CA TYR A 96 3.16 -16.70 11.25
C TYR A 96 4.09 -15.53 10.96
N ARG A 97 4.17 -15.18 9.68
CA ARG A 97 4.95 -14.04 9.19
C ARG A 97 4.04 -12.84 9.02
N ARG A 98 4.67 -11.70 8.78
CA ARG A 98 3.97 -10.48 8.40
C ARG A 98 3.70 -10.51 6.90
N GLY A 99 2.61 -9.87 6.50
CA GLY A 99 2.40 -9.54 5.10
C GLY A 99 3.28 -8.36 4.70
N HIS A 100 3.11 -7.91 3.46
CA HIS A 100 3.71 -6.70 2.94
C HIS A 100 2.64 -5.88 2.24
N PHE A 101 2.87 -4.56 2.20
CA PHE A 101 2.23 -3.65 1.27
C PHE A 101 3.03 -3.62 -0.01
N ASP A 102 2.37 -3.56 -1.16
CA ASP A 102 3.05 -3.44 -2.45
C ASP A 102 3.82 -2.13 -2.55
N ILE A 103 3.19 -1.04 -2.09
CA ILE A 103 3.84 0.27 -1.90
C ILE A 103 3.55 0.80 -0.50
N ALA A 104 4.58 1.32 0.16
CA ALA A 104 4.44 2.20 1.32
C ALA A 104 5.15 3.52 1.10
N ILE A 105 4.45 4.61 1.39
CA ILE A 105 4.98 5.97 1.47
C ILE A 105 5.08 6.33 2.95
N LEU A 106 6.30 6.41 3.45
CA LEU A 106 6.61 6.68 4.84
C LEU A 106 6.36 8.14 5.20
N ASN A 107 5.98 8.38 6.45
CA ASN A 107 5.85 9.73 6.98
C ASN A 107 7.23 10.33 7.30
N GLN A 108 7.56 11.48 6.73
CA GLN A 108 8.83 12.13 7.05
C GLN A 108 8.93 12.54 8.54
N ASP A 109 7.79 12.88 9.17
CA ASP A 109 7.77 13.33 10.56
C ASP A 109 8.09 12.20 11.55
N ILE A 110 7.70 10.96 11.21
CA ILE A 110 8.08 9.80 12.03
C ILE A 110 9.53 9.41 11.75
N ILE A 111 10.00 9.50 10.49
CA ILE A 111 11.39 9.15 10.11
C ILE A 111 12.39 9.91 10.98
N ARG A 112 12.18 11.21 11.20
CA ARG A 112 13.02 12.08 12.05
C ARG A 112 13.17 11.60 13.51
N GLN A 113 12.28 10.72 13.97
CA GLN A 113 12.25 10.19 15.34
C GLN A 113 12.80 8.77 15.45
N LEU A 114 13.12 8.15 14.31
CA LEU A 114 13.54 6.77 14.20
C LEU A 114 15.00 6.71 13.75
N ASN A 115 15.64 5.57 13.98
CA ASN A 115 16.87 5.21 13.26
C ASN A 115 16.55 4.28 12.08
N PHE A 116 17.55 4.02 11.23
CA PHE A 116 17.43 3.09 10.11
C PHE A 116 16.77 1.74 10.44
N GLU A 117 17.17 1.09 11.54
CA GLU A 117 16.62 -0.22 11.92
C GLU A 117 15.12 -0.13 12.24
N GLU A 118 14.72 0.90 12.98
CA GLU A 118 13.31 1.18 13.26
C GLU A 118 12.52 1.51 11.98
N ILE A 119 13.10 2.30 11.06
CA ILE A 119 12.47 2.70 9.79
C ILE A 119 12.22 1.50 8.89
N ARG A 120 13.22 0.64 8.65
CA ARG A 120 13.05 -0.54 7.79
C ARG A 120 12.03 -1.54 8.36
N SER A 121 11.73 -1.45 9.67
CA SER A 121 10.70 -2.22 10.35
C SER A 121 10.76 -3.73 10.13
N GLN A 122 11.91 -4.33 9.82
CA GLN A 122 12.05 -5.74 9.45
C GLN A 122 11.88 -6.72 10.63
N SER A 123 12.21 -6.28 11.84
CA SER A 123 12.04 -7.07 13.06
C SER A 123 10.68 -6.79 13.69
N PHE A 124 9.80 -7.80 13.73
CA PHE A 124 8.49 -7.66 14.35
C PHE A 124 8.55 -7.30 15.85
N PRO A 125 9.39 -7.93 16.68
CA PRO A 125 9.55 -7.52 18.08
C PRO A 125 9.99 -6.06 18.23
N MET A 126 10.83 -5.55 17.32
CA MET A 126 11.25 -4.15 17.33
C MET A 126 10.10 -3.22 16.97
N VAL A 127 9.26 -3.58 15.99
CA VAL A 127 8.07 -2.81 15.64
C VAL A 127 7.14 -2.67 16.85
N MET A 128 6.80 -3.79 17.49
CA MET A 128 5.90 -3.81 18.65
C MET A 128 6.46 -3.02 19.84
N ASN A 129 7.74 -3.21 20.16
CA ASN A 129 8.32 -2.65 21.39
C ASN A 129 8.86 -1.22 21.25
N LYS A 130 9.15 -0.74 20.03
CA LYS A 130 9.75 0.56 19.78
C LYS A 130 8.92 1.42 18.84
N VAL A 131 8.68 0.96 17.61
CA VAL A 131 8.06 1.78 16.55
C VAL A 131 6.62 2.17 16.93
N LEU A 132 5.80 1.20 17.35
CA LEU A 132 4.39 1.47 17.69
C LEU A 132 4.24 2.43 18.87
N LYS A 133 5.24 2.58 19.75
CA LYS A 133 5.17 3.56 20.84
C LYS A 133 5.23 5.00 20.35
N LYS A 134 5.90 5.25 19.22
CA LYS A 134 6.08 6.58 18.61
C LYS A 134 4.94 6.94 17.65
N VAL A 135 4.36 5.94 16.98
CA VAL A 135 3.20 6.10 16.10
C VAL A 135 2.01 6.66 16.86
N ASN A 136 1.34 7.67 16.32
CA ASN A 136 0.07 8.17 16.86
C ASN A 136 -0.78 8.80 15.75
N ARG A 137 -1.96 9.33 16.10
CA ARG A 137 -2.92 9.85 15.11
C ARG A 137 -2.38 11.01 14.26
N THR A 138 -1.50 11.85 14.81
CA THR A 138 -0.88 12.97 14.08
C THR A 138 0.48 12.64 13.49
N CYS A 139 1.04 11.47 13.84
CA CYS A 139 2.32 10.99 13.33
C CYS A 139 2.24 9.48 13.02
N PRO A 140 1.55 9.09 11.94
CA PRO A 140 1.50 7.70 11.47
C PRO A 140 2.88 7.23 11.00
N MET A 141 3.10 5.90 10.93
CA MET A 141 4.32 5.35 10.32
C MET A 141 4.30 5.55 8.80
N ILE A 142 3.15 5.24 8.20
CA ILE A 142 2.91 5.24 6.76
C ILE A 142 1.86 6.31 6.44
N LEU A 143 2.20 7.26 5.59
CA LEU A 143 1.26 8.26 5.06
C LEU A 143 0.28 7.62 4.08
N TYR A 144 0.77 6.73 3.23
CA TYR A 144 -0.03 6.04 2.22
C TYR A 144 0.46 4.59 2.01
N ALA A 145 -0.44 3.62 2.09
CA ALA A 145 -0.18 2.22 1.70
C ALA A 145 -1.05 1.82 0.50
N LEU A 146 -0.49 1.08 -0.46
CA LEU A 146 -1.21 0.61 -1.64
C LEU A 146 -1.11 -0.90 -1.79
N GLU A 147 -2.19 -1.49 -2.31
CA GLU A 147 -2.25 -2.86 -2.82
C GLU A 147 -2.70 -2.84 -4.28
N PHE A 148 -1.97 -3.54 -5.14
CA PHE A 148 -2.24 -3.68 -6.56
C PHE A 148 -2.66 -5.11 -6.85
N ILE A 149 -3.85 -5.26 -7.43
CA ILE A 149 -4.41 -6.58 -7.70
C ILE A 149 -4.67 -6.67 -9.20
N PHE A 150 -4.15 -7.70 -9.86
CA PHE A 150 -4.24 -7.80 -11.31
C PHE A 150 -4.69 -9.17 -11.79
N HIS A 151 -5.76 -9.19 -12.59
CA HIS A 151 -6.22 -10.38 -13.28
C HIS A 151 -5.96 -10.32 -14.80
N ARG A 152 -5.26 -11.35 -15.31
CA ARG A 152 -4.72 -11.37 -16.68
C ARG A 152 -5.61 -12.10 -17.70
N GLY A 153 -6.69 -12.74 -17.28
CA GLY A 153 -7.48 -13.64 -18.13
C GLY A 153 -8.96 -13.31 -18.19
N CYS A 154 -9.70 -14.11 -18.95
CA CYS A 154 -11.16 -14.13 -18.85
C CYS A 154 -11.56 -14.86 -17.57
N LEU A 155 -12.29 -14.17 -16.69
CA LEU A 155 -12.84 -14.77 -15.49
C LEU A 155 -14.02 -15.67 -15.86
N LYS A 156 -13.86 -17.00 -15.70
CA LYS A 156 -14.92 -17.99 -15.97
C LYS A 156 -15.45 -18.60 -14.67
N LYS A 157 -16.72 -18.99 -14.65
CA LYS A 157 -17.37 -19.68 -13.51
C LYS A 157 -17.22 -18.87 -12.21
N LYS A 158 -16.52 -19.41 -11.21
CA LYS A 158 -16.25 -18.76 -9.92
C LYS A 158 -15.14 -17.71 -9.96
N GLY A 159 -14.48 -17.52 -11.11
CA GLY A 159 -13.41 -16.54 -11.26
C GLY A 159 -13.74 -15.15 -10.71
N PRO A 160 -14.87 -14.52 -11.08
CA PRO A 160 -15.22 -13.19 -10.57
C PRO A 160 -15.40 -13.15 -9.05
N GLU A 161 -15.97 -14.21 -8.47
CA GLU A 161 -16.17 -14.35 -7.02
C GLU A 161 -14.82 -14.48 -6.31
N ASP A 162 -13.97 -15.39 -6.77
CA ASP A 162 -12.64 -15.62 -6.19
C ASP A 162 -11.76 -14.36 -6.30
N PHE A 163 -11.85 -13.64 -7.42
CA PHE A 163 -11.13 -12.39 -7.61
C PHE A 163 -11.64 -11.27 -6.70
N GLY A 164 -12.97 -11.09 -6.60
CA GLY A 164 -13.56 -10.13 -5.66
C GLY A 164 -13.19 -10.41 -4.20
N ARG A 165 -13.13 -11.69 -3.82
CA ARG A 165 -12.66 -12.09 -2.49
C ARG A 165 -11.17 -11.83 -2.27
N LYS A 166 -10.32 -12.01 -3.28
CA LYS A 166 -8.90 -11.59 -3.21
C LYS A 166 -8.80 -10.08 -2.98
N ILE A 167 -9.60 -9.29 -3.68
CA ILE A 167 -9.67 -7.83 -3.47
C ILE A 167 -9.99 -7.49 -2.02
N ASN A 168 -11.02 -8.13 -1.46
CA ASN A 168 -11.38 -7.90 -0.05
C ASN A 168 -10.27 -8.31 0.92
N GLN A 169 -9.58 -9.42 0.66
CA GLN A 169 -8.53 -9.91 1.55
C GLN A 169 -7.37 -8.90 1.67
N ASP A 170 -6.88 -8.39 0.54
CA ASP A 170 -5.81 -7.39 0.51
C ASP A 170 -6.31 -6.01 0.99
N HIS A 171 -7.55 -5.64 0.69
CA HIS A 171 -8.15 -4.41 1.22
C HIS A 171 -8.28 -4.47 2.75
N LEU A 172 -8.71 -5.61 3.30
CA LEU A 172 -8.82 -5.81 4.74
C LEU A 172 -7.46 -5.74 5.43
N LYS A 173 -6.37 -6.14 4.75
CA LYS A 173 -4.99 -5.99 5.25
C LYS A 173 -4.65 -4.52 5.48
N LEU A 174 -5.04 -3.63 4.56
CA LEU A 174 -4.90 -2.18 4.70
C LEU A 174 -5.77 -1.62 5.84
N ILE A 175 -7.04 -2.04 5.92
CA ILE A 175 -7.95 -1.65 7.01
C ILE A 175 -7.36 -2.05 8.36
N LYS A 176 -6.84 -3.27 8.50
CA LYS A 176 -6.22 -3.74 9.76
C LYS A 176 -4.92 -3.04 10.09
N ALA A 177 -4.23 -2.48 9.10
CA ALA A 177 -3.05 -1.66 9.35
C ALA A 177 -3.43 -0.28 9.90
N ASN A 178 -4.54 0.29 9.47
CA ASN A 178 -5.09 1.51 10.06
C ASN A 178 -5.78 1.25 11.41
N ASN A 179 -6.55 0.18 11.52
CA ASN A 179 -7.33 -0.18 12.70
C ASN A 179 -7.30 -1.70 12.94
N PRO A 180 -6.33 -2.21 13.72
CA PRO A 180 -6.23 -3.64 14.02
C PRO A 180 -7.37 -4.17 14.91
N GLY A 181 -8.20 -3.29 15.50
CA GLY A 181 -9.29 -3.63 16.43
C GLY A 181 -8.82 -3.92 17.86
N THR A 182 -7.56 -4.31 18.06
CA THR A 182 -6.93 -4.47 19.37
C THR A 182 -5.45 -4.08 19.32
N GLN A 183 -4.94 -3.55 20.43
CA GLN A 183 -3.52 -3.21 20.57
C GLN A 183 -2.60 -4.44 20.52
N MET A 184 -3.16 -5.65 20.74
CA MET A 184 -2.39 -6.90 20.62
C MET A 184 -1.87 -7.16 19.21
N PHE A 185 -2.53 -6.63 18.18
CA PHE A 185 -2.16 -6.86 16.79
C PHE A 185 -1.65 -5.59 16.11
N GLY A 186 -1.27 -4.55 16.85
CA GLY A 186 -0.74 -3.33 16.28
C GLY A 186 -1.24 -2.08 16.98
N LYS A 187 -1.18 -0.94 16.28
CA LYS A 187 -1.69 0.34 16.80
C LYS A 187 -2.52 1.04 15.76
N ASN A 188 -3.58 1.70 16.21
CA ASN A 188 -4.41 2.52 15.34
C ASN A 188 -3.56 3.63 14.70
N ASN A 189 -3.89 3.96 13.45
CA ASN A 189 -3.20 4.95 12.62
C ASN A 189 -1.73 4.60 12.32
N PHE A 190 -1.38 3.31 12.23
CA PHE A 190 -0.08 2.96 11.65
C PHE A 190 0.02 3.41 10.18
N VAL A 191 -1.10 3.25 9.44
CA VAL A 191 -1.32 3.77 8.09
C VAL A 191 -2.38 4.86 8.15
N GLN A 192 -2.14 6.02 7.55
CA GLN A 192 -3.10 7.12 7.50
C GLN A 192 -4.05 7.02 6.28
N ASN A 193 -3.49 6.91 5.08
CA ASN A 193 -4.23 6.73 3.85
C ASN A 193 -3.92 5.36 3.25
N TYR A 194 -4.90 4.77 2.59
CA TYR A 194 -4.70 3.49 1.93
C TYR A 194 -5.64 3.35 0.75
N LEU A 195 -5.23 2.56 -0.24
CA LEU A 195 -6.05 2.28 -1.41
C LEU A 195 -5.71 0.90 -1.99
N THR A 196 -6.74 0.14 -2.35
CA THR A 196 -6.60 -1.07 -3.16
C THR A 196 -6.99 -0.73 -4.59
N VAL A 197 -6.11 -1.02 -5.55
CA VAL A 197 -6.37 -0.77 -6.97
C VAL A 197 -6.37 -2.09 -7.72
N ALA A 198 -7.54 -2.48 -8.19
CA ALA A 198 -7.77 -3.69 -8.96
C ALA A 198 -7.78 -3.38 -10.47
N PHE A 199 -7.03 -4.18 -11.23
CA PHE A 199 -6.91 -4.11 -12.67
C PHE A 199 -7.34 -5.44 -13.28
N PHE A 200 -8.09 -5.39 -14.37
CA PHE A 200 -8.49 -6.58 -15.11
C PHE A 200 -8.89 -6.21 -16.55
N TYR A 201 -8.75 -7.14 -17.47
CA TYR A 201 -9.01 -6.87 -18.89
C TYR A 201 -10.48 -6.91 -19.28
N ASP A 202 -11.30 -7.68 -18.56
CA ASP A 202 -12.68 -7.97 -18.93
C ASP A 202 -13.67 -6.98 -18.27
N SER A 203 -14.00 -5.91 -18.99
CA SER A 203 -14.97 -4.89 -18.55
C SER A 203 -16.39 -5.45 -18.39
N ALA A 204 -16.74 -6.50 -19.12
CA ALA A 204 -18.05 -7.14 -18.99
C ALA A 204 -18.24 -7.83 -17.62
N GLN A 205 -17.14 -8.19 -16.94
CA GLN A 205 -17.17 -8.81 -15.61
C GLN A 205 -17.04 -7.81 -14.45
N GLU A 206 -16.80 -6.53 -14.72
CA GLU A 206 -16.63 -5.52 -13.67
C GLU A 206 -17.81 -5.51 -12.68
N ASN A 207 -19.03 -5.47 -13.21
CA ASN A 207 -20.24 -5.50 -12.39
C ASN A 207 -20.37 -6.79 -11.57
N ASN A 208 -19.88 -7.92 -12.08
CA ASN A 208 -19.91 -9.18 -11.34
C ASN A 208 -18.87 -9.20 -10.23
N ILE A 209 -17.64 -8.75 -10.48
CA ILE A 209 -16.57 -8.65 -9.47
C ILE A 209 -17.03 -7.73 -8.34
N ARG A 210 -17.56 -6.55 -8.68
CA ARG A 210 -18.01 -5.54 -7.70
C ARG A 210 -19.06 -6.08 -6.72
N ARG A 211 -19.90 -7.04 -7.12
CA ARG A 211 -20.87 -7.68 -6.20
C ARG A 211 -20.22 -8.47 -5.07
N PHE A 212 -18.97 -8.89 -5.27
CA PHE A 212 -18.21 -9.67 -4.29
C PHE A 212 -17.19 -8.81 -3.55
N VAL A 213 -16.97 -7.55 -3.95
CA VAL A 213 -16.17 -6.61 -3.17
C VAL A 213 -17.07 -6.10 -2.03
N GLN A 214 -16.75 -6.53 -0.81
CA GLN A 214 -17.47 -6.17 0.40
C GLN A 214 -16.72 -5.07 1.14
N ASP A 215 -17.41 -4.32 1.99
CA ASP A 215 -16.81 -3.31 2.86
C ASP A 215 -15.96 -2.26 2.12
N ASP A 216 -16.31 -1.94 0.86
CA ASP A 216 -15.68 -0.85 0.11
C ASP A 216 -16.00 0.48 0.79
N ASP A 217 -15.05 0.98 1.57
CA ASP A 217 -15.11 2.30 2.21
C ASP A 217 -14.87 3.45 1.21
N GLY A 218 -14.99 3.16 -0.09
CA GLY A 218 -14.68 4.05 -1.21
C GLY A 218 -13.20 3.99 -1.62
N ARG A 219 -12.40 3.11 -1.01
CA ARG A 219 -10.96 2.98 -1.27
C ARG A 219 -10.59 1.68 -1.99
N VAL A 220 -11.56 1.08 -2.70
CA VAL A 220 -11.31 0.11 -3.76
C VAL A 220 -11.57 0.76 -5.12
N ARG A 221 -10.53 0.87 -5.96
CA ARG A 221 -10.67 1.33 -7.36
C ARG A 221 -10.51 0.15 -8.30
N SER A 222 -11.45 -0.02 -9.24
CA SER A 222 -11.37 -1.02 -10.31
C SER A 222 -11.14 -0.34 -11.65
N GLN A 223 -10.28 -0.90 -12.49
CA GLN A 223 -9.93 -0.37 -13.80
C GLN A 223 -9.98 -1.43 -14.88
N THR A 224 -10.64 -1.10 -16.00
CA THR A 224 -10.72 -1.94 -17.19
C THR A 224 -10.46 -1.12 -18.45
N PRO A 225 -9.93 -1.72 -19.53
CA PRO A 225 -9.70 -1.02 -20.79
C PRO A 225 -11.00 -0.51 -21.41
N ARG A 226 -10.96 0.67 -22.02
CA ARG A 226 -12.11 1.19 -22.76
C ARG A 226 -12.17 0.56 -24.16
N GLY A 227 -13.28 -0.09 -24.49
CA GLY A 227 -13.59 -0.51 -25.87
C GLY A 227 -12.96 -1.84 -26.31
N LEU A 228 -12.80 -2.80 -25.40
CA LEU A 228 -12.64 -4.21 -25.75
C LEU A 228 -13.99 -4.85 -26.09
#